data_AF-A0AAJ4XUD0-F1
#
_entry.id   AF-A0AAJ4XUD0-F1
#
_cell.length_a   1.000
_cell.length_b   1.000
_cell.length_c   1.000
_cell.angle_alpha   90.00
_cell.angle_beta   90.00
_cell.angle_gamma   90.00
#
_symmetry.space_group_name_H-M   'P 1'
#
loop_
_entity.id
_entity.type
_entity.pdbx_description
1 polymer ?
#
loop_
_entity_poly.entity_id
_entity_poly.type
_entity_poly.pdbx_seq_one_letter_code
_entity_poly.pdbx_strand_id
1 'polypeptide(L)'
;MKRAFKYRFCPTDAQAAELSRTFGCVRKVYNMALAARTEAWARQERVSYHQTSAMLTAWKKTGELAYLNEVSSVPLQQALRHLQTAFTHFFGRRARYPRFKSRKTSRRSAEYTSSAFRFRDGALTLAKMAEPLAVVWSRPLPEGAKPSTVTVSQDAAGRWFVSLLCDDPGVKPLPANGNAVGIDAGLEHLLTLSTGEKIANPRHERRDRAALARQQRRLAKKEKGSANRARARLKVAKIYARIADRRRDTLHKITTRLVRENCENQRVLSRAVA
;
A
#
# COMPACT_ATOMS: atom_id res chain seq x y z
N MET A 1 14.70 -13.88 -2.16
CA MET A 1 14.43 -12.42 -2.15
C MET A 1 13.06 -12.18 -1.52
N LYS A 2 12.83 -11.09 -0.78
CA LYS A 2 11.48 -10.77 -0.26
C LYS A 2 10.58 -10.22 -1.36
N ARG A 3 9.37 -10.78 -1.51
CA ARG A 3 8.38 -10.35 -2.50
C ARG A 3 7.00 -10.22 -1.88
N ALA A 4 6.29 -9.16 -2.25
CA ALA A 4 4.93 -8.92 -1.81
C ALA A 4 3.91 -9.45 -2.83
N PHE A 5 3.03 -10.35 -2.39
CA PHE A 5 1.94 -10.90 -3.17
C PHE A 5 0.61 -10.26 -2.76
N LYS A 6 0.01 -9.49 -3.68
CA LYS A 6 -1.24 -8.77 -3.42
C LYS A 6 -2.46 -9.47 -4.03
N TYR A 7 -3.50 -9.68 -3.23
CA TYR A 7 -4.75 -10.33 -3.60
C TYR A 7 -5.97 -9.50 -3.20
N ARG A 8 -7.10 -9.74 -3.87
CA ARG A 8 -8.42 -9.26 -3.43
C ARG A 8 -8.95 -10.21 -2.35
N PHE A 9 -9.76 -9.69 -1.46
CA PHE A 9 -10.58 -10.52 -0.58
C PHE A 9 -11.93 -9.84 -0.34
N CYS A 10 -12.89 -10.61 0.16
CA CYS A 10 -14.24 -10.15 0.49
C CYS A 10 -14.48 -10.41 1.98
N PRO A 11 -14.26 -9.42 2.87
CA PRO A 11 -14.53 -9.61 4.28
C PRO A 11 -16.03 -9.78 4.54
N THR A 12 -16.37 -10.53 5.59
CA THR A 12 -17.71 -10.46 6.20
C THR A 12 -17.94 -9.08 6.81
N ASP A 13 -19.18 -8.72 7.13
CA ASP A 13 -19.48 -7.43 7.75
C ASP A 13 -18.77 -7.24 9.09
N ALA A 14 -18.67 -8.31 9.89
CA ALA A 14 -17.92 -8.32 11.14
C ALA A 14 -16.40 -8.07 10.91
N GLN A 15 -15.80 -8.76 9.94
CA GLN A 15 -14.39 -8.54 9.57
C GLN A 15 -14.16 -7.12 9.04
N ALA A 16 -15.08 -6.59 8.23
CA ALA A 16 -15.00 -5.24 7.67
C ALA A 16 -15.11 -4.16 8.76
N ALA A 17 -15.96 -4.36 9.75
CA ALA A 17 -16.10 -3.49 10.93
C ALA A 17 -14.81 -3.49 11.76
N GLU A 18 -14.26 -4.66 12.08
CA GLU A 18 -13.02 -4.80 12.86
C GLU A 18 -11.82 -4.17 12.14
N LEU A 19 -11.68 -4.39 10.84
CA LEU A 19 -10.62 -3.76 10.03
C LEU A 19 -10.78 -2.25 9.98
N SER A 20 -12.02 -1.75 9.84
CA SER A 20 -12.30 -0.32 9.82
C SER A 20 -11.99 0.35 11.16
N ARG A 21 -12.30 -0.31 12.28
CA ARG A 21 -11.90 0.09 13.63
C ARG A 21 -10.37 0.12 13.74
N THR A 22 -9.70 -0.96 13.34
CA THR A 22 -8.24 -1.06 13.33
C THR A 22 -7.58 0.08 12.54
N PHE A 23 -8.06 0.40 11.34
CA PHE A 23 -7.53 1.54 10.57
C PHE A 23 -7.72 2.88 11.28
N GLY A 24 -8.83 3.05 12.00
CA GLY A 24 -9.08 4.20 12.85
C GLY A 24 -8.05 4.32 13.99
N CYS A 25 -7.84 3.23 14.72
CA CYS A 25 -6.90 3.15 15.84
C CYS A 25 -5.46 3.39 15.38
N VAL A 26 -5.01 2.72 14.30
CA VAL A 26 -3.69 2.92 13.68
C VAL A 26 -3.46 4.38 13.31
N ARG A 27 -4.46 5.04 12.71
CA ARG A 27 -4.37 6.48 12.38
C ARG A 27 -4.23 7.34 13.63
N LYS A 28 -5.05 7.11 14.66
CA LYS A 28 -5.02 7.89 15.91
C LYS A 28 -3.67 7.73 16.60
N VAL A 29 -3.19 6.50 16.79
CA VAL A 29 -1.88 6.22 17.40
C VAL A 29 -0.73 6.88 16.63
N TYR A 30 -0.73 6.76 15.30
CA TYR A 30 0.29 7.44 14.48
C TYR A 30 0.28 8.95 14.69
N ASN A 31 -0.90 9.58 14.68
CA ASN A 31 -1.02 11.02 14.83
C ASN A 31 -0.64 11.50 16.24
N MET A 32 -1.03 10.77 17.28
CA MET A 32 -0.64 11.10 18.67
C MET A 32 0.88 10.99 18.85
N ALA A 33 1.50 9.94 18.32
CA ALA A 33 2.94 9.77 18.38
C ALA A 33 3.68 10.84 17.54
N LEU A 34 3.13 11.24 16.40
CA LEU A 34 3.68 12.35 15.62
C LEU A 34 3.58 13.67 16.40
N ALA A 35 2.44 13.97 17.03
CA ALA A 35 2.26 15.16 17.86
C ALA A 35 3.31 15.21 18.99
N ALA A 36 3.40 14.15 19.80
CA ALA A 36 4.36 14.06 20.90
C ALA A 36 5.82 14.24 20.43
N ARG A 37 6.19 13.65 19.28
CA ARG A 37 7.53 13.83 18.70
C ARG A 37 7.75 15.23 18.13
N THR A 38 6.71 15.86 17.60
CA THR A 38 6.78 17.23 17.08
C THR A 38 6.97 18.23 18.21
N GLU A 39 6.22 18.07 19.31
CA GLU A 39 6.35 18.87 20.52
C GLU A 39 7.72 18.71 21.19
N ALA A 40 8.20 17.47 21.31
CA ALA A 40 9.55 17.21 21.81
C ALA A 40 10.61 17.86 20.91
N TRP A 41 10.47 17.76 19.59
CA TRP A 41 11.40 18.37 18.64
C TRP A 41 11.42 19.90 18.75
N ALA A 42 10.27 20.54 18.98
CA ALA A 42 10.19 21.98 19.22
C ALA A 42 10.91 22.40 20.52
N ARG A 43 10.99 21.51 21.51
CA ARG A 43 11.75 21.67 22.76
C ARG A 43 13.20 21.18 22.65
N GLN A 44 13.69 20.89 21.45
CA GLN A 44 15.02 20.31 21.19
C GLN A 44 15.28 18.94 21.85
N GLU A 45 14.22 18.22 22.20
CA GLU A 45 14.29 16.87 22.73
C GLU A 45 14.11 15.81 21.63
N ARG A 46 14.55 14.57 21.92
CA ARG A 46 14.36 13.42 21.03
C ARG A 46 13.46 12.38 21.68
N VAL A 47 12.33 12.12 21.05
CA VAL A 47 11.44 11.02 21.43
C VAL A 47 11.64 9.83 20.48
N SER A 48 12.13 8.74 21.05
CA SER A 48 12.44 7.47 20.37
C SER A 48 11.20 6.60 20.15
N TYR A 49 11.37 5.52 19.38
CA TYR A 49 10.37 4.45 19.25
C TYR A 49 9.97 3.86 20.61
N HIS A 50 10.95 3.55 21.47
CA HIS A 50 10.70 2.94 22.78
C HIS A 50 9.82 3.83 23.65
N GLN A 51 10.10 5.14 23.69
CA GLN A 51 9.26 6.11 24.41
C GLN A 51 7.84 6.18 23.85
N THR A 52 7.66 6.27 22.52
CA THR A 52 6.29 6.25 21.94
C THR A 52 5.56 4.91 22.16
N SER A 53 6.30 3.81 22.28
CA SER A 53 5.73 2.50 22.62
C SER A 53 5.26 2.44 24.08
N ALA A 54 6.04 3.01 25.01
CA ALA A 54 5.63 3.15 26.40
C ALA A 54 4.41 4.07 26.55
N MET A 55 4.39 5.21 25.82
CA MET A 55 3.23 6.09 25.73
C MET A 55 1.99 5.36 25.22
N LEU A 56 2.11 4.52 24.20
CA LEU A 56 0.98 3.70 23.71
C LEU A 56 0.42 2.77 24.80
N THR A 57 1.28 2.16 25.60
CA THR A 57 0.86 1.33 26.75
C THR A 57 0.11 2.15 27.79
N ALA A 58 0.57 3.38 28.07
CA ALA A 58 -0.11 4.29 28.98
C ALA A 58 -1.45 4.78 28.41
N TRP A 59 -1.49 5.22 27.15
CA TRP A 59 -2.70 5.67 26.47
C TRP A 59 -3.81 4.62 26.53
N LYS A 60 -3.47 3.36 26.30
CA LYS A 60 -4.41 2.23 26.38
C LYS A 60 -5.06 2.03 27.76
N LYS A 61 -4.49 2.59 28.83
CA LYS A 61 -5.04 2.53 30.19
C LYS A 61 -5.94 3.73 30.53
N THR A 62 -5.93 4.77 29.70
CA THR A 62 -6.80 5.95 29.90
C THR A 62 -8.21 5.66 29.42
N GLY A 63 -9.23 6.17 30.13
CA GLY A 63 -10.64 5.93 29.80
C GLY A 63 -11.01 6.30 28.35
N GLU A 64 -10.53 7.45 27.86
CA GLU A 64 -10.82 7.92 26.50
C GLU A 64 -10.24 6.99 25.41
N LEU A 65 -9.10 6.35 25.67
CA LEU A 65 -8.37 5.57 24.66
C LEU A 65 -8.37 4.06 24.97
N ALA A 66 -9.16 3.61 25.95
CA ALA A 66 -9.29 2.21 26.31
C ALA A 66 -9.73 1.33 25.14
N TYR A 67 -10.51 1.89 24.19
CA TYR A 67 -10.95 1.22 22.97
C TYR A 67 -9.79 0.76 22.06
N LEU A 68 -8.57 1.28 22.25
CA LEU A 68 -7.36 0.80 21.56
C LEU A 68 -6.98 -0.64 21.94
N ASN A 69 -7.59 -1.21 23.00
CA ASN A 69 -7.42 -2.61 23.39
C ASN A 69 -8.39 -3.57 22.69
N GLU A 70 -9.44 -3.04 22.03
CA GLU A 70 -10.39 -3.86 21.26
C GLU A 70 -9.71 -4.48 20.04
N VAL A 71 -8.80 -3.73 19.41
CA VAL A 71 -8.05 -4.15 18.21
C VAL A 71 -6.73 -4.83 18.58
N SER A 72 -6.16 -5.57 17.63
CA SER A 72 -4.80 -6.13 17.80
C SER A 72 -3.77 -5.02 18.10
N SER A 73 -2.89 -5.26 19.08
CA SER A 73 -1.82 -4.33 19.44
C SER A 73 -0.75 -4.21 18.36
N VAL A 74 -0.57 -5.25 17.53
CA VAL A 74 0.49 -5.33 16.53
C VAL A 74 0.36 -4.23 15.46
N PRO A 75 -0.80 -4.02 14.80
CA PRO A 75 -0.98 -2.88 13.91
C PRO A 75 -0.67 -1.51 14.54
N LEU A 76 -0.99 -1.33 15.84
CA LEU A 76 -0.72 -0.08 16.54
C LEU A 76 0.78 0.15 16.73
N GLN A 77 1.52 -0.90 17.10
CA GLN A 77 2.98 -0.86 17.19
C GLN A 77 3.63 -0.67 15.82
N GLN A 78 3.10 -1.29 14.75
CA GLN A 78 3.58 -1.07 13.39
C GLN A 78 3.39 0.38 12.94
N ALA A 79 2.31 1.04 13.36
CA ALA A 79 2.13 2.47 13.11
C ALA A 79 3.28 3.32 13.68
N LEU A 80 3.75 3.00 14.88
CA LEU A 80 4.89 3.65 15.51
C LEU A 80 6.20 3.34 14.79
N ARG A 81 6.39 2.10 14.30
CA ARG A 81 7.56 1.71 13.50
C ARG A 81 7.59 2.43 12.15
N HIS A 82 6.45 2.55 11.47
CA HIS A 82 6.35 3.33 10.24
C HIS A 82 6.68 4.81 10.47
N LEU A 83 6.26 5.37 11.60
CA LEU A 83 6.63 6.73 11.99
C LEU A 83 8.14 6.85 12.26
N GLN A 84 8.73 5.88 12.96
CA GLN A 84 10.18 5.82 13.17
C GLN A 84 10.94 5.82 11.84
N THR A 85 10.56 4.96 10.89
CA THR A 85 11.17 4.93 9.55
C THR A 85 11.04 6.28 8.84
N ALA A 86 9.87 6.93 8.95
CA ALA A 86 9.66 8.25 8.35
C ALA A 86 10.61 9.31 8.93
N PHE A 87 10.81 9.31 10.25
CA PHE A 87 11.81 10.20 10.89
C PHE A 87 13.24 9.84 10.49
N THR A 88 13.61 8.56 10.46
CA THR A 88 14.94 8.13 9.98
C THR A 88 15.20 8.63 8.56
N HIS A 89 14.21 8.56 7.68
CA HIS A 89 14.34 9.09 6.31
C HIS A 89 14.41 10.62 6.27
N PHE A 90 13.64 11.30 7.12
CA PHE A 90 13.69 12.76 7.24
C PHE A 90 15.07 13.25 7.70
N PHE A 91 15.60 12.71 8.79
CA PHE A 91 16.92 13.09 9.30
C PHE A 91 18.05 12.71 8.32
N GLY A 92 17.89 11.60 7.60
CA GLY A 92 18.80 11.21 6.51
C GLY A 92 18.61 12.02 5.21
N ARG A 93 17.81 13.10 5.21
CA ARG A 93 17.50 13.95 4.03
C ARG A 93 16.95 13.19 2.81
N ARG A 94 16.39 11.99 3.02
CA ARG A 94 15.77 11.14 1.99
C ARG A 94 14.26 11.36 1.86
N ALA A 95 13.64 12.03 2.82
CA ALA A 95 12.21 12.35 2.81
C ALA A 95 11.93 13.69 3.49
N ARG A 96 10.76 14.25 3.22
CA ARG A 96 10.23 15.41 3.96
C ARG A 96 9.74 15.01 5.35
N TYR A 97 9.52 16.00 6.21
CA TYR A 97 8.98 15.79 7.55
C TYR A 97 7.67 14.97 7.53
N PRO A 98 7.46 14.01 8.46
CA PRO A 98 6.24 13.22 8.51
C PRO A 98 4.99 14.07 8.69
N ARG A 99 3.88 13.69 8.05
CA ARG A 99 2.61 14.46 8.11
C ARG A 99 1.52 13.70 8.83
N PHE A 100 0.63 14.43 9.51
CA PHE A 100 -0.56 13.87 10.11
C PHE A 100 -1.42 13.12 9.08
N LYS A 101 -1.93 11.96 9.48
CA LYS A 101 -2.82 11.14 8.67
C LYS A 101 -4.27 11.63 8.82
N SER A 102 -4.93 11.82 7.69
CA SER A 102 -6.34 12.22 7.60
C SER A 102 -7.26 11.01 7.44
N ARG A 103 -8.41 11.01 8.13
CA ARG A 103 -9.46 10.00 7.94
C ARG A 103 -10.00 9.96 6.50
N LYS A 104 -9.95 11.09 5.79
CA LYS A 104 -10.60 11.27 4.47
C LYS A 104 -9.69 10.92 3.29
N THR A 105 -8.38 11.14 3.42
CA THR A 105 -7.42 11.07 2.31
C THR A 105 -6.29 10.08 2.53
N SER A 106 -5.92 9.77 3.78
CA SER A 106 -4.87 8.81 4.03
C SER A 106 -5.33 7.40 3.67
N ARG A 107 -4.37 6.59 3.21
CA ARG A 107 -4.58 5.17 2.90
C ARG A 107 -5.15 4.45 4.12
N ARG A 108 -6.23 3.70 3.90
CA ARG A 108 -6.80 2.77 4.88
C ARG A 108 -6.01 1.48 4.82
N SER A 109 -5.11 1.28 5.79
CA SER A 109 -4.30 0.08 5.86
C SER A 109 -3.83 -0.21 7.28
N ALA A 110 -3.60 -1.49 7.55
CA ALA A 110 -2.99 -2.00 8.76
C ALA A 110 -2.01 -3.12 8.40
N GLU A 111 -0.87 -3.13 9.07
CA GLU A 111 0.17 -4.12 8.90
C GLU A 111 0.19 -5.06 10.11
N TYR A 112 0.25 -6.35 9.84
CA TYR A 112 0.29 -7.44 10.83
C TYR A 112 1.59 -8.21 10.62
N THR A 113 2.32 -8.47 11.70
CA THR A 113 3.47 -9.37 11.72
C THR A 113 3.05 -10.79 12.10
N SER A 114 3.95 -11.77 11.97
CA SER A 114 3.69 -13.19 12.20
C SER A 114 2.98 -13.53 13.52
N SER A 115 3.16 -12.72 14.57
CA SER A 115 2.47 -12.88 15.86
C SER A 115 0.97 -12.51 15.85
N ALA A 116 0.48 -11.84 14.80
CA ALA A 116 -0.89 -11.33 14.72
C ALA A 116 -1.67 -11.82 13.50
N PHE A 117 -1.22 -12.91 12.87
CA PHE A 117 -2.00 -13.66 11.91
C PHE A 117 -1.60 -15.13 11.92
N ARG A 118 -2.51 -15.98 11.45
CA ARG A 118 -2.27 -17.40 11.17
C ARG A 118 -2.44 -17.61 9.67
N PHE A 119 -1.47 -18.27 9.05
CA PHE A 119 -1.56 -18.71 7.67
C PHE A 119 -1.30 -20.21 7.61
N ARG A 120 -2.33 -20.99 7.24
CA ARG A 120 -2.27 -22.46 7.13
C ARG A 120 -3.16 -22.91 5.97
N ASP A 121 -2.67 -23.81 5.14
CA ASP A 121 -3.43 -24.44 4.06
C ASP A 121 -4.16 -23.43 3.14
N GLY A 122 -3.50 -22.30 2.86
CA GLY A 122 -4.07 -21.21 2.05
C GLY A 122 -5.15 -20.38 2.76
N ALA A 123 -5.47 -20.66 4.03
CA ALA A 123 -6.36 -19.86 4.85
C ALA A 123 -5.57 -18.83 5.67
N LEU A 124 -5.97 -17.56 5.56
CA LEU A 124 -5.37 -16.44 6.31
C LEU A 124 -6.37 -15.91 7.35
N THR A 125 -6.07 -16.09 8.63
CA THR A 125 -6.85 -15.54 9.75
C THR A 125 -6.05 -14.47 10.46
N LEU A 126 -6.63 -13.29 10.69
CA LEU A 126 -5.96 -12.21 11.43
C LEU A 126 -6.30 -12.29 12.92
N ALA A 127 -5.43 -11.74 13.77
CA ALA A 127 -5.74 -11.57 15.18
C ALA A 127 -7.05 -10.77 15.37
N LYS A 128 -7.80 -11.10 16.42
CA LYS A 128 -9.15 -10.55 16.72
C LYS A 128 -10.21 -10.91 15.68
N MET A 129 -9.98 -11.91 14.83
CA MET A 129 -10.97 -12.51 13.95
C MET A 129 -11.07 -14.02 14.23
N ALA A 130 -12.29 -14.55 14.25
CA ALA A 130 -12.52 -15.99 14.40
C ALA A 130 -12.28 -16.72 13.07
N GLU A 131 -12.90 -16.22 12.01
CA GLU A 131 -12.88 -16.85 10.68
C GLU A 131 -11.75 -16.32 9.78
N PRO A 132 -11.22 -17.17 8.88
CA PRO A 132 -10.27 -16.74 7.86
C PRO A 132 -10.88 -15.71 6.91
N LEU A 133 -10.02 -14.91 6.28
CA LEU A 133 -10.41 -14.00 5.22
C LEU A 133 -10.75 -14.80 3.96
N ALA A 134 -11.86 -14.47 3.31
CA ALA A 134 -12.21 -15.01 1.99
C ALA A 134 -11.34 -14.37 0.89
N VAL A 135 -10.09 -14.81 0.80
CA VAL A 135 -9.10 -14.34 -0.17
C VAL A 135 -9.38 -14.95 -1.55
N VAL A 136 -9.35 -14.10 -2.58
CA VAL A 136 -9.44 -14.51 -3.98
C VAL A 136 -8.03 -14.74 -4.50
N TRP A 137 -7.61 -16.00 -4.51
CA TRP A 137 -6.28 -16.44 -4.93
C TRP A 137 -6.14 -16.42 -6.45
N SER A 138 -5.71 -15.27 -7.00
CA SER A 138 -5.49 -15.11 -8.44
C SER A 138 -4.21 -15.79 -8.97
N ARG A 139 -3.35 -16.28 -8.08
CA ARG A 139 -2.08 -16.97 -8.37
C ARG A 139 -1.58 -17.63 -7.09
N PRO A 140 -0.92 -18.81 -7.18
CA PRO A 140 -0.36 -19.46 -6.00
C PRO A 140 0.75 -18.61 -5.37
N LEU A 141 0.98 -18.81 -4.08
CA LEU A 141 2.22 -18.39 -3.44
C LEU A 141 3.33 -19.39 -3.81
N PRO A 142 4.62 -19.00 -3.71
CA PRO A 142 5.71 -19.94 -3.88
C PRO A 142 5.56 -21.16 -2.94
N GLU A 143 6.03 -22.31 -3.37
CA GLU A 143 5.98 -23.52 -2.56
C GLU A 143 6.70 -23.30 -1.22
N GLY A 144 6.08 -23.75 -0.12
CA GLY A 144 6.60 -23.55 1.23
C GLY A 144 6.60 -22.08 1.71
N ALA A 145 6.03 -21.14 0.95
CA ALA A 145 6.04 -19.73 1.32
C ALA A 145 5.31 -19.47 2.64
N LYS A 146 6.05 -18.93 3.61
CA LYS A 146 5.52 -18.46 4.89
C LYS A 146 5.51 -16.92 4.88
N PRO A 147 4.33 -16.28 4.86
CA PRO A 147 4.27 -14.83 4.97
C PRO A 147 4.91 -14.36 6.28
N SER A 148 5.82 -13.40 6.19
CA SER A 148 6.43 -12.72 7.35
C SER A 148 5.63 -11.50 7.78
N THR A 149 4.89 -10.90 6.85
CA THR A 149 4.08 -9.69 7.08
C THR A 149 2.84 -9.74 6.21
N VAL A 150 1.72 -9.32 6.78
CA VAL A 150 0.43 -9.22 6.10
C VAL A 150 -0.06 -7.77 6.20
N THR A 151 -0.22 -7.10 5.07
CA THR A 151 -0.83 -5.76 5.03
C THR A 151 -2.23 -5.86 4.47
N VAL A 152 -3.22 -5.47 5.27
CA VAL A 152 -4.61 -5.30 4.83
C VAL A 152 -4.81 -3.86 4.42
N SER A 153 -5.54 -3.63 3.33
CA SER A 153 -5.90 -2.29 2.90
C SER A 153 -7.25 -2.22 2.20
N GLN A 154 -7.88 -1.06 2.28
CA GLN A 154 -9.09 -0.73 1.53
C GLN A 154 -8.80 0.47 0.63
N ASP A 155 -9.12 0.36 -0.65
CA ASP A 155 -8.99 1.49 -1.58
C ASP A 155 -10.21 2.42 -1.54
N ALA A 156 -10.13 3.55 -2.25
CA ALA A 156 -11.22 4.53 -2.30
C ALA A 156 -12.50 4.01 -2.98
N ALA A 157 -12.41 2.92 -3.76
CA ALA A 157 -13.55 2.26 -4.38
C ALA A 157 -14.23 1.24 -3.45
N GLY A 158 -13.75 1.11 -2.21
CA GLY A 158 -14.26 0.18 -1.20
C GLY A 158 -13.72 -1.24 -1.34
N ARG A 159 -12.73 -1.46 -2.20
CA ARG A 159 -12.17 -2.78 -2.45
C ARG A 159 -11.11 -3.12 -1.43
N TRP A 160 -11.21 -4.32 -0.89
CA TRP A 160 -10.31 -4.89 0.10
C TRP A 160 -9.18 -5.68 -0.56
N PHE A 161 -7.97 -5.50 -0.03
CA PHE A 161 -6.77 -6.16 -0.50
C PHE A 161 -5.93 -6.64 0.66
N VAL A 162 -5.33 -7.80 0.49
CA VAL A 162 -4.29 -8.32 1.35
C VAL A 162 -2.98 -8.40 0.58
N SER A 163 -1.88 -8.01 1.20
CA SER A 163 -0.53 -8.11 0.66
C SER A 163 0.31 -8.97 1.60
N LEU A 164 0.75 -10.13 1.13
CA LEU A 164 1.56 -11.08 1.88
C LEU A 164 3.02 -10.91 1.47
N LEU A 165 3.89 -10.54 2.41
CA LEU A 165 5.33 -10.46 2.20
C LEU A 165 5.95 -11.82 2.49
N CYS A 166 6.38 -12.52 1.45
CA CYS A 166 6.98 -13.84 1.55
C CYS A 166 8.45 -13.79 1.10
N ASP A 167 9.26 -14.68 1.64
CA ASP A 167 10.53 -15.02 1.02
C ASP A 167 10.22 -15.87 -0.23
N ASP A 168 10.69 -15.40 -1.38
CA ASP A 168 10.54 -16.07 -2.67
C ASP A 168 11.94 -16.54 -3.10
N PRO A 169 12.27 -17.83 -2.87
CA PRO A 169 13.55 -18.42 -3.30
C PRO A 169 13.57 -18.68 -4.81
N GLY A 170 12.42 -18.67 -5.47
CA GLY A 170 12.30 -18.93 -6.91
C GLY A 170 12.67 -17.72 -7.79
N VAL A 171 12.85 -16.53 -7.21
CA VAL A 171 13.32 -15.36 -7.96
C VAL A 171 14.80 -15.53 -8.27
N LYS A 172 15.09 -16.00 -9.48
CA LYS A 172 16.43 -16.03 -10.06
C LYS A 172 16.56 -14.92 -11.12
N PRO A 173 17.72 -14.25 -11.21
CA PRO A 173 18.02 -13.42 -12.37
C PRO A 173 17.83 -14.23 -13.65
N LEU A 174 17.27 -13.60 -14.67
CA LEU A 174 17.19 -14.22 -16.00
C LEU A 174 18.61 -14.34 -16.57
N PRO A 175 18.90 -15.36 -17.39
CA PRO A 175 20.16 -15.43 -18.13
C PRO A 175 20.36 -14.15 -18.94
N ALA A 176 21.58 -13.61 -18.90
CA ALA A 176 21.91 -12.48 -19.74
C ALA A 176 21.83 -12.90 -21.21
N ASN A 177 21.13 -12.12 -22.03
CA ASN A 177 20.99 -12.34 -23.46
C ASN A 177 21.80 -11.32 -24.29
N GLY A 178 22.54 -10.43 -23.63
CA GLY A 178 23.39 -9.43 -24.29
C GLY A 178 22.63 -8.25 -24.92
N ASN A 179 21.30 -8.25 -24.82
CA ASN A 179 20.47 -7.19 -25.36
C ASN A 179 20.35 -6.04 -24.37
N ALA A 180 20.58 -4.82 -24.85
CA ALA A 180 20.27 -3.59 -24.16
C ALA A 180 19.31 -2.75 -25.03
N VAL A 181 18.31 -2.13 -24.39
CA VAL A 181 17.36 -1.26 -25.08
C VAL A 181 17.21 0.06 -24.34
N GLY A 182 17.39 1.16 -25.05
CA GLY A 182 17.06 2.50 -24.57
C GLY A 182 15.54 2.69 -24.56
N ILE A 183 15.00 3.29 -23.50
CA ILE A 183 13.56 3.53 -23.35
C ILE A 183 13.33 5.03 -23.18
N ASP A 184 12.56 5.61 -24.10
CA ASP A 184 12.02 6.96 -23.97
C ASP A 184 10.51 6.91 -23.71
N ALA A 185 10.02 7.74 -22.79
CA ALA A 185 8.62 7.74 -22.37
C ALA A 185 7.88 8.99 -22.90
N GLY A 186 6.89 8.77 -23.77
CA GLY A 186 6.19 9.84 -24.48
C GLY A 186 4.72 10.04 -24.08
N LEU A 187 4.13 11.12 -24.62
CA LEU A 187 2.68 11.38 -24.53
C LEU A 187 1.91 10.77 -25.72
N GLU A 188 2.49 10.84 -26.90
CA GLU A 188 1.91 10.30 -28.14
C GLU A 188 1.95 8.77 -28.14
N HIS A 189 3.16 8.21 -28.01
CA HIS A 189 3.43 6.80 -27.72
C HIS A 189 3.77 6.64 -26.25
N LEU A 190 3.36 5.52 -25.64
CA LEU A 190 3.64 5.25 -24.24
C LEU A 190 5.13 5.08 -24.00
N LEU A 191 5.80 4.33 -24.89
CA LEU A 191 7.26 4.15 -24.90
C LEU A 191 7.75 4.13 -26.34
N THR A 192 8.94 4.68 -26.57
CA THR A 192 9.73 4.53 -27.80
C THR A 192 11.02 3.82 -27.42
N LEU A 193 11.31 2.71 -28.09
CA LEU A 193 12.52 1.93 -27.85
C LEU A 193 13.64 2.37 -28.80
N SER A 194 14.89 2.21 -28.39
CA SER A 194 16.06 2.49 -29.25
C SER A 194 16.12 1.61 -30.50
N THR A 195 15.38 0.50 -30.52
CA THR A 195 15.18 -0.37 -31.70
C THR A 195 14.25 0.25 -32.76
N GLY A 196 13.62 1.39 -32.45
CA GLY A 196 12.60 2.03 -33.29
C GLY A 196 11.16 1.57 -33.01
N GLU A 197 10.95 0.55 -32.16
CA GLU A 197 9.60 0.13 -31.76
C GLU A 197 8.90 1.26 -30.99
N LYS A 198 7.67 1.59 -31.39
CA LYS A 198 6.81 2.55 -30.71
C LYS A 198 5.62 1.85 -30.07
N ILE A 199 5.61 1.77 -28.75
CA ILE A 199 4.52 1.16 -27.99
C ILE A 199 3.40 2.20 -27.83
N ALA A 200 2.25 1.94 -28.44
CA ALA A 200 1.12 2.87 -28.41
C ALA A 200 0.61 3.14 -26.99
N ASN A 201 0.20 4.39 -26.74
CA ASN A 201 -0.52 4.75 -25.52
C ASN A 201 -1.97 4.25 -25.60
N PRO A 202 -2.41 3.29 -24.74
CA PRO A 202 -3.78 2.77 -24.82
C PRO A 202 -4.84 3.82 -24.48
N ARG A 203 -4.43 4.99 -23.94
CA ARG A 203 -5.30 6.11 -23.57
C ARG A 203 -6.51 5.65 -22.76
N HIS A 204 -6.26 4.79 -21.76
CA HIS A 204 -7.28 4.15 -20.90
C HIS A 204 -8.31 5.12 -20.32
N GLU A 205 -7.94 6.38 -20.13
CA GLU A 205 -8.84 7.43 -19.65
C GLU A 205 -9.90 7.82 -20.69
N ARG A 206 -9.58 7.84 -22.00
CA ARG A 206 -10.49 8.36 -23.04
C ARG A 206 -11.86 7.69 -23.01
N ARG A 207 -11.88 6.36 -22.89
CA ARG A 207 -13.13 5.56 -22.84
C ARG A 207 -14.00 5.90 -21.62
N ASP A 208 -13.37 6.15 -20.47
CA ASP A 208 -14.09 6.44 -19.22
C ASP A 208 -14.24 7.96 -18.97
N ARG A 209 -13.62 8.84 -19.77
CA ARG A 209 -13.53 10.30 -19.54
C ARG A 209 -14.91 10.95 -19.48
N ALA A 210 -15.79 10.66 -20.42
CA ALA A 210 -17.14 11.22 -20.43
C ALA A 210 -17.94 10.80 -19.19
N ALA A 211 -17.85 9.52 -18.81
CA ALA A 211 -18.48 9.00 -17.60
C ALA A 211 -17.87 9.62 -16.33
N LEU A 212 -16.55 9.76 -16.27
CA LEU A 212 -15.83 10.36 -15.15
C LEU A 212 -16.22 11.82 -14.96
N ALA A 213 -16.17 12.62 -16.02
CA ALA A 213 -16.56 14.04 -16.00
C ALA A 213 -18.01 14.20 -15.52
N ARG A 214 -18.94 13.38 -16.02
CA ARG A 214 -20.33 13.37 -15.57
C ARG A 214 -20.45 13.07 -14.07
N GLN A 215 -19.76 12.05 -13.55
CA GLN A 215 -19.81 11.73 -12.12
C GLN A 215 -19.12 12.80 -11.25
N GLN A 216 -18.04 13.41 -11.73
CA GLN A 216 -17.38 14.51 -11.04
C GLN A 216 -18.28 15.75 -10.95
N ARG A 217 -18.96 16.14 -12.05
CA ARG A 217 -19.96 17.22 -12.03
C ARG A 217 -21.09 16.93 -11.04
N ARG A 218 -21.61 15.69 -11.03
CA ARG A 218 -22.64 15.28 -10.06
C ARG A 218 -22.13 15.35 -8.62
N LEU A 219 -20.87 14.97 -8.38
CA LEU A 219 -20.24 15.05 -7.07
C LEU A 219 -20.05 16.49 -6.59
N ALA A 220 -19.62 17.39 -7.48
CA ALA A 220 -19.38 18.80 -7.18
C ALA A 220 -20.66 19.48 -6.66
N LYS A 221 -21.81 19.14 -7.23
CA LYS A 221 -23.14 19.62 -6.83
C LYS A 221 -23.65 19.06 -5.48
N LYS A 222 -22.95 18.11 -4.84
CA LYS A 222 -23.39 17.54 -3.56
C LYS A 222 -22.79 18.31 -2.38
N GLU A 223 -23.62 18.59 -1.38
CA GLU A 223 -23.23 19.24 -0.15
C GLU A 223 -22.05 18.53 0.55
N LYS A 224 -21.07 19.32 0.99
CA LYS A 224 -19.85 18.82 1.62
C LYS A 224 -20.16 18.19 2.98
N GLY A 225 -19.97 16.87 3.07
CA GLY A 225 -20.20 16.13 4.32
C GLY A 225 -21.42 15.22 4.27
N SER A 226 -22.38 15.50 3.38
CA SER A 226 -23.59 14.70 3.22
C SER A 226 -23.34 13.23 2.84
N ALA A 227 -24.24 12.35 3.27
CA ALA A 227 -24.25 10.94 2.86
C ALA A 227 -24.37 10.79 1.32
N ASN A 228 -25.12 11.68 0.68
CA ASN A 228 -25.25 11.73 -0.78
C ASN A 228 -23.93 12.06 -1.47
N ARG A 229 -23.13 12.97 -0.93
CA ARG A 229 -21.76 13.23 -1.42
C ARG A 229 -20.87 12.01 -1.24
N ALA A 230 -20.96 11.30 -0.11
CA ALA A 230 -20.18 10.08 0.11
C ALA A 230 -20.51 8.99 -0.95
N ARG A 231 -21.79 8.77 -1.24
CA ARG A 231 -22.25 7.86 -2.31
C ARG A 231 -21.74 8.29 -3.69
N ALA A 232 -21.78 9.59 -4.00
CA ALA A 232 -21.26 10.13 -5.26
C ALA A 232 -19.73 9.98 -5.39
N ARG A 233 -18.98 10.21 -4.29
CA ARG A 233 -17.52 10.00 -4.24
C ARG A 233 -17.15 8.56 -4.56
N LEU A 234 -17.91 7.60 -4.03
CA LEU A 234 -17.68 6.18 -4.30
C LEU A 234 -17.85 5.85 -5.80
N LYS A 235 -18.85 6.44 -6.47
CA LYS A 235 -19.03 6.27 -7.93
C LYS A 235 -17.83 6.77 -8.72
N VAL A 236 -17.32 7.96 -8.38
CA VAL A 236 -16.10 8.51 -8.98
C VAL A 236 -14.89 7.61 -8.70
N ALA A 237 -14.73 7.14 -7.46
CA ALA A 237 -13.63 6.28 -7.06
C ALA A 237 -13.62 4.94 -7.81
N LYS A 238 -14.79 4.35 -8.07
CA LYS A 238 -14.92 3.11 -8.88
C LYS A 238 -14.41 3.29 -10.31
N ILE A 239 -14.68 4.45 -10.93
CA ILE A 239 -14.17 4.77 -12.27
C ILE A 239 -12.64 4.93 -12.23
N TYR A 240 -12.11 5.70 -11.27
CA TYR A 240 -10.66 5.83 -11.10
C TYR A 240 -9.97 4.50 -10.84
N ALA A 241 -10.55 3.64 -10.02
CA ALA A 241 -10.04 2.31 -9.75
C ALA A 241 -9.90 1.48 -11.03
N ARG A 242 -10.93 1.48 -11.89
CA ARG A 242 -10.90 0.80 -13.19
C ARG A 242 -9.80 1.33 -14.11
N ILE A 243 -9.67 2.65 -14.23
CA ILE A 243 -8.62 3.28 -15.04
C ILE A 243 -7.23 2.90 -14.50
N ALA A 244 -7.04 2.96 -13.18
CA ALA A 244 -5.78 2.62 -12.53
C ALA A 244 -5.41 1.15 -12.70
N ASP A 245 -6.38 0.23 -12.66
CA ASP A 245 -6.13 -1.19 -12.86
C ASP A 245 -5.74 -1.51 -14.30
N ARG A 246 -6.41 -0.93 -15.30
CA ARG A 246 -6.03 -1.07 -16.72
C ARG A 246 -4.64 -0.51 -16.99
N ARG A 247 -4.31 0.66 -16.45
CA ARG A 247 -2.97 1.24 -16.53
C ARG A 247 -1.93 0.30 -15.94
N ARG A 248 -2.20 -0.24 -14.75
CA ARG A 248 -1.29 -1.17 -14.05
C ARG A 248 -1.09 -2.47 -14.83
N ASP A 249 -2.16 -3.05 -15.38
CA ASP A 249 -2.10 -4.25 -16.21
C ASP A 249 -1.21 -4.05 -17.44
N THR A 250 -1.45 -2.97 -18.19
CA THR A 250 -0.61 -2.64 -19.36
C THR A 250 0.86 -2.46 -18.97
N LEU A 251 1.13 -1.70 -17.91
CA LEU A 251 2.51 -1.48 -17.46
C LEU A 251 3.19 -2.78 -17.02
N HIS A 252 2.49 -3.68 -16.33
CA HIS A 252 3.07 -4.97 -15.94
C HIS A 252 3.39 -5.83 -17.15
N LYS A 253 2.51 -5.90 -18.15
CA LYS A 253 2.75 -6.67 -19.39
C LYS A 253 3.95 -6.13 -20.15
N ILE A 254 4.01 -4.81 -20.34
CA ILE A 254 5.13 -4.15 -21.03
C ILE A 254 6.44 -4.37 -20.28
N THR A 255 6.49 -4.07 -18.98
CA THR A 255 7.73 -4.21 -18.20
C THR A 255 8.19 -5.66 -18.12
N THR A 256 7.28 -6.63 -18.01
CA THR A 256 7.65 -8.06 -18.03
C THR A 256 8.18 -8.48 -19.40
N ARG A 257 7.59 -8.00 -20.50
CA ARG A 257 8.08 -8.24 -21.85
C ARG A 257 9.50 -7.68 -22.02
N LEU A 258 9.69 -6.39 -21.72
CA LEU A 258 10.97 -5.71 -21.88
C LEU A 258 12.09 -6.34 -21.05
N VAL A 259 11.81 -6.71 -19.80
CA VAL A 259 12.79 -7.40 -18.94
C VAL A 259 13.16 -8.76 -19.52
N ARG A 260 12.22 -9.54 -20.05
CA ARG A 260 12.52 -10.86 -20.65
C ARG A 260 13.32 -10.76 -21.95
N GLU A 261 13.08 -9.70 -22.73
CA GLU A 261 13.74 -9.49 -24.02
C GLU A 261 15.11 -8.82 -23.88
N ASN A 262 15.39 -8.11 -22.78
CA ASN A 262 16.57 -7.25 -22.63
C ASN A 262 17.26 -7.45 -21.27
N CYS A 263 17.92 -8.59 -21.09
CA CYS A 263 18.71 -8.89 -19.89
C CYS A 263 20.20 -8.73 -20.20
N GLU A 264 20.77 -7.59 -19.85
CA GLU A 264 22.21 -7.36 -19.96
C GLU A 264 22.96 -7.92 -18.73
N ASN A 265 24.18 -8.41 -18.94
CA ASN A 265 25.02 -8.97 -17.89
C ASN A 265 25.47 -7.84 -16.94
N GLN A 266 25.00 -7.84 -15.69
CA GLN A 266 25.38 -6.85 -14.67
C GLN A 266 26.88 -6.82 -14.32
N ARG A 267 27.71 -7.71 -14.90
CA ARG A 267 29.17 -7.75 -14.69
C ARG A 267 29.98 -6.73 -15.50
N VAL A 268 29.40 -6.03 -16.47
CA VAL A 268 30.18 -5.14 -17.38
C VAL A 268 30.18 -3.66 -16.94
N LEU A 269 29.33 -3.25 -15.99
CA LEU A 269 29.19 -1.83 -15.59
C LEU A 269 30.22 -1.32 -14.56
N SER A 270 31.27 -2.08 -14.23
CA SER A 270 32.32 -1.63 -13.29
C SER A 270 33.53 -0.96 -13.96
N ARG A 271 33.45 -0.52 -15.23
CA ARG A 271 34.62 0.05 -15.93
C ARG A 271 34.40 1.31 -16.77
N ALA A 272 33.28 2.03 -16.62
CA ALA A 272 33.03 3.24 -17.42
C ALA A 272 32.49 4.43 -16.60
N VAL A 273 33.08 4.69 -15.44
CA VAL A 273 33.11 6.04 -14.83
C VAL A 273 34.48 6.21 -14.17
N ALA A 274 35.43 6.68 -14.96
CA ALA A 274 36.61 7.40 -14.51
C ALA A 274 36.51 8.81 -15.09
#